data_AF-A0A4Q2ZDL1-F1
#
_entry.id   AF-A0A4Q2ZDL1-F1
#
_cell.length_a   1.000
_cell.length_b   1.000
_cell.length_c   1.000
_cell.angle_alpha   90.00
_cell.angle_beta   90.00
_cell.angle_gamma   90.00
#
_symmetry.space_group_name_H-M   'P 1'
#
loop_
_entity.id
_entity.type
_entity.pdbx_description
1 polymer ?
#
loop_
_entity_poly.entity_id
_entity_poly.type
_entity_poly.pdbx_seq_one_letter_code
_entity_poly.pdbx_strand_id
1 'polypeptide(L)' 'MNTPLAFMNLGGQEMLVIFVIILLLFGAKKIPELARGLGKSMGEFKKAREEFEHEITRSEDEVRIKEASGKEAHDKA' A
#
# COMPACT_ATOMS: atom_id res chain seq x y z
N MET A 1 -6.79 37.72 27.10
CA MET A 1 -6.67 37.14 25.76
C MET A 1 -5.45 36.24 25.77
N ASN A 2 -5.65 34.92 25.80
CA ASN A 2 -4.60 33.93 25.57
C ASN A 2 -5.25 32.68 24.97
N THR A 3 -5.40 32.68 23.65
CA THR A 3 -5.94 31.59 22.82
C THR A 3 -4.92 30.55 22.28
N PRO A 4 -3.58 30.62 22.47
CA PRO A 4 -2.68 29.67 21.82
C PRO A 4 -2.50 28.33 22.56
N LEU A 5 -2.96 28.21 23.81
CA LEU A 5 -2.79 26.98 24.61
C LEU A 5 -3.88 25.92 24.37
N ALA A 6 -5.00 26.27 23.71
CA ALA A 6 -6.07 25.31 23.38
C ALA A 6 -5.68 24.31 22.28
N PHE A 7 -4.75 24.68 21.39
CA PHE A 7 -4.29 23.81 20.30
C PHE A 7 -3.23 22.78 20.71
N MET A 8 -2.58 22.95 21.88
CA MET A 8 -1.60 21.98 22.39
C MET A 8 -2.20 20.97 23.36
N ASN A 9 -3.48 21.14 23.71
CA ASN A 9 -4.23 20.24 24.58
C ASN A 9 -5.41 19.66 23.78
N LEU A 10 -5.15 19.22 22.53
CA LEU A 10 -6.11 18.51 21.69
C LEU A 10 -6.44 17.17 22.37
N GLY A 11 -7.33 17.24 23.34
CA GLY A 11 -7.92 16.10 23.99
C GLY A 11 -8.89 15.39 23.06
N GLY A 12 -9.46 14.28 23.54
CA GLY A 12 -10.45 13.52 22.78
C GLY A 12 -11.69 14.34 22.39
N GLN A 13 -12.01 15.40 23.14
CA GLN A 13 -13.18 16.24 22.88
C GLN A 13 -12.98 17.15 21.66
N GLU A 14 -11.82 17.80 21.52
CA GLU A 14 -11.49 18.64 20.36
C GLU A 14 -11.42 17.82 19.08
N MET A 15 -10.82 16.61 19.14
CA MET A 15 -10.79 15.68 18.02
C MET A 15 -12.19 15.26 17.58
N LEU A 16 -13.11 15.05 18.53
CA LEU A 16 -14.50 14.72 18.22
C LEU A 16 -15.22 15.87 17.52
N VAL A 17 -15.01 17.12 17.94
CA VAL A 17 -15.59 18.30 17.28
C VAL A 17 -15.08 18.45 15.84
N ILE A 18 -13.76 18.32 15.63
CA ILE A 18 -13.17 18.36 14.29
C ILE A 18 -13.75 17.24 13.42
N PHE A 19 -13.88 16.03 13.97
CA PHE A 19 -14.46 14.90 13.26
C PHE A 19 -15.92 15.17 12.85
N VAL A 20 -16.73 15.75 13.74
CA VAL A 20 -18.11 16.15 13.44
C VAL A 20 -18.15 17.19 12.32
N ILE A 21 -17.27 18.19 12.32
CA ILE A 21 -17.20 19.20 11.24
C ILE A 21 -16.87 18.53 9.90
N ILE A 22 -15.87 17.62 9.87
CA ILE A 22 -15.53 16.86 8.67
C ILE A 22 -16.72 16.02 8.20
N LEU A 23 -17.43 15.35 9.12
CA LEU A 23 -18.62 14.58 8.79
C LEU A 23 -19.79 15.45 8.28
N LEU A 24 -19.91 16.70 8.70
CA LEU A 24 -20.93 17.62 8.17
C LEU A 24 -20.57 18.11 6.76
N LEU A 25 -19.29 18.39 6.50
CA LEU A 25 -18.82 18.86 5.19
C LEU A 25 -18.83 17.76 4.13
N PHE A 26 -18.32 16.58 4.47
CA PHE A 26 -18.18 15.46 3.54
C PHE A 26 -19.33 14.45 3.65
N GLY A 27 -20.05 14.42 4.77
CA GLY A 27 -21.07 13.41 5.05
C GLY A 27 -20.48 12.14 5.67
N ALA A 28 -21.23 11.52 6.59
CA ALA A 28 -20.81 10.29 7.27
C ALA A 28 -20.60 9.08 6.35
N LYS A 29 -21.16 9.11 5.14
CA LYS A 29 -20.99 8.04 4.14
C LYS A 29 -19.70 8.17 3.32
N LYS A 30 -19.13 9.38 3.16
CA LYS A 30 -17.97 9.58 2.28
C LYS A 30 -16.67 9.02 2.85
N ILE A 31 -16.47 9.14 4.17
CA ILE A 31 -15.28 8.56 4.83
C ILE A 31 -15.17 7.03 4.62
N PRO A 32 -16.20 6.21 4.92
CA PRO A 32 -16.12 4.76 4.69
C PRO A 32 -16.12 4.37 3.21
N GLU A 33 -16.76 5.15 2.33
CA GLU A 33 -16.72 4.95 0.88
C GLU A 33 -15.30 5.15 0.33
N LEU A 34 -14.62 6.23 0.73
CA LEU A 34 -13.22 6.50 0.39
C LEU A 34 -12.28 5.44 0.96
N ALA A 35 -12.45 5.06 2.23
CA ALA A 35 -11.65 4.02 2.87
C ALA A 35 -11.78 2.67 2.16
N ARG A 36 -13.00 2.30 1.73
CA ARG A 36 -13.25 1.09 0.94
C ARG A 36 -12.60 1.15 -0.44
N GLY A 37 -12.67 2.30 -1.12
CA GLY A 37 -12.03 2.50 -2.43
C GLY A 37 -10.51 2.40 -2.34
N LEU A 38 -9.90 3.14 -1.41
CA LEU A 38 -8.47 3.09 -1.12
C LEU A 38 -8.02 1.70 -0.70
N GLY A 39 -8.77 1.02 0.17
CA GLY A 39 -8.44 -0.32 0.65
C GLY A 39 -8.45 -1.36 -0.48
N LYS A 40 -9.43 -1.30 -1.39
CA LYS A 40 -9.46 -2.15 -2.59
C LYS A 40 -8.26 -1.88 -3.49
N SER A 41 -8.02 -0.61 -3.81
CA SER A 41 -6.91 -0.19 -4.67
C SER A 41 -5.55 -0.62 -4.09
N MET A 42 -5.32 -0.39 -2.80
CA MET A 42 -4.10 -0.86 -2.11
C MET A 42 -3.97 -2.38 -2.11
N GLY A 43 -5.09 -3.11 -1.96
CA GLY A 43 -5.11 -4.57 -2.01
C GLY A 43 -4.75 -5.13 -3.38
N GLU A 44 -5.33 -4.58 -4.45
CA GLU A 44 -5.00 -4.96 -5.83
C GLU A 44 -3.57 -4.57 -6.19
N PHE A 45 -3.12 -3.39 -5.76
CA PHE A 45 -1.75 -2.95 -5.96
C PHE A 45 -0.73 -3.86 -5.27
N LYS A 46 -1.02 -4.31 -4.04
CA LYS A 46 -0.16 -5.26 -3.33
C LYS A 46 -0.07 -6.61 -4.06
N LYS A 47 -1.19 -7.14 -4.55
CA LYS A 47 -1.21 -8.39 -5.33
C LYS A 47 -0.41 -8.27 -6.62
N ALA A 48 -0.61 -7.20 -7.37
CA ALA A 48 0.13 -6.95 -8.60
C ALA A 48 1.64 -6.86 -8.36
N ARG A 49 2.06 -6.22 -7.26
CA ARG A 49 3.47 -6.20 -6.85
C ARG A 49 4.02 -7.59 -6.53
N GLU A 50 3.28 -8.39 -5.77
CA GLU A 50 3.71 -9.74 -5.39
C GLU A 50 3.83 -10.66 -6.62
N GLU A 51 2.89 -10.59 -7.56
CA GLU A 51 2.95 -11.34 -8.81
C GLU A 51 4.14 -10.92 -9.69
N PHE A 52 4.43 -9.62 -9.77
CA PHE A 52 5.58 -9.09 -10.49
C PHE A 52 6.92 -9.58 -9.90
N GLU A 53 7.07 -9.56 -8.57
CA GLU A 53 8.27 -10.09 -7.89
C GLU A 53 8.45 -11.60 -8.13
N HIS A 54 7.36 -12.36 -8.11
CA HIS A 54 7.37 -13.79 -8.42
C HIS A 54 7.76 -14.09 -9.88
N GLU A 55 7.29 -13.28 -10.83
CA GLU A 55 7.61 -13.43 -12.25
C GLU A 55 9.08 -13.08 -12.55
N ILE A 56 9.62 -12.03 -11.91
CA ILE A 56 11.04 -11.68 -12.02
C ILE A 56 11.91 -12.81 -11.47
N THR A 57 11.62 -13.29 -10.25
CA THR A 57 12.41 -14.35 -9.62
C THR A 57 12.38 -15.64 -10.44
N ARG A 58 11.22 -16.01 -10.99
CA ARG A 58 11.08 -17.20 -11.85
C ARG A 58 11.85 -17.04 -13.17
N SER A 59 11.82 -15.85 -13.77
CA SER A 59 12.53 -15.58 -15.01
C SER A 59 14.06 -15.67 -14.81
N GLU A 60 14.57 -15.21 -13.67
CA GLU A 60 15.97 -15.34 -13.32
C GLU A 60 16.40 -16.81 -13.11
N ASP A 61 15.57 -17.62 -12.45
CA ASP A 61 15.83 -19.05 -12.27
C ASP A 61 15.78 -19.83 -13.60
N GLU A 62 14.82 -19.53 -14.50
CA GLU A 62 14.73 -20.16 -15.82
C GLU A 62 15.93 -19.81 -16.73
N VAL A 63 16.43 -18.57 -16.66
CA VAL A 63 17.63 -18.14 -17.41
C VAL A 63 18.87 -18.86 -16.88
N ARG A 64 19.03 -18.99 -15.55
CA ARG A 64 20.16 -19.70 -14.94
C ARG A 64 20.17 -21.19 -15.26
N ILE A 65 19.01 -21.85 -15.28
CA ILE A 65 18.90 -23.28 -15.63
C ILE A 65 19.27 -23.51 -17.11
N LYS A 66 18.85 -22.63 -18.01
CA LYS A 66 19.22 -22.71 -19.43
C LYS A 66 20.72 -22.48 -19.65
N GLU A 67 21.34 -21.56 -18.93
CA GLU A 67 22.79 -21.32 -19.00
C GLU A 67 23.62 -22.45 -18.39
N ALA A 68 23.17 -23.07 -17.29
CA ALA A 68 23.87 -24.20 -16.66
C ALA A 68 23.84 -25.44 -17.56
N SER A 69 22.70 -25.74 -18.20
CA SER A 69 22.56 -26.89 -19.10
C SER A 69 23.32 -26.72 -20.43
N GLY A 70 23.48 -25.49 -20.93
CA GLY A 70 24.28 -25.20 -22.12
C GLY A 70 25.80 -25.33 -21.92
N LYS A 71 26.30 -25.09 -20.70
CA LYS A 71 27.74 -25.19 -20.38
C LYS A 71 28.20 -26.64 -20.21
N GLU A 72 27.36 -27.53 -19.68
CA GLU A 72 27.69 -28.96 -19.53
C GLU A 72 27.81 -29.72 -20.86
N ALA A 73 27.16 -29.25 -21.92
CA ALA A 73 27.26 -29.86 -23.25
C ALA A 73 28.54 -29.44 -24.01
N HIS A 74 29.12 -28.27 -23.69
CA HIS A 74 30.30 -27.74 -24.38
C HIS A 74 31.63 -28.17 -23.74
N ASP A 75 31.63 -28.63 -22.48
CA ASP A 75 32.85 -29.09 -21.78
C ASP A 75 33.17 -30.59 -22.00
N LYS A 76 32.21 -31.36 -22.57
CA LYS A 76 32.37 -32.80 -22.84
C LYS A 76 32.73 -33.16 -24.29
N ALA A 77 32.93 -32.19 -25.17
CA ALA A 77 33.32 -32.38 -26.57
C ALA A 77 34.78 -31.98 -26.80
#